data_AF-A0A0K0DLS8-F1
#
_entry.id   AF-A0A0K0DLS8-F1
#
_cell.length_a   1.000
_cell.length_b   1.000
_cell.length_c   1.000
_cell.angle_alpha   90.00
_cell.angle_beta   90.00
_cell.angle_gamma   90.00
#
_symmetry.space_group_name_H-M   'P 1'
#
loop_
_entity.id
_entity.type
_entity.pdbx_description
1 polymer ?
#
loop_
_entity_poly.entity_id
_entity_poly.type
_entity_poly.pdbx_seq_one_letter_code
_entity_poly.pdbx_strand_id
1 'polypeptide(L)'
;LLVFAMKKKIFCEGSLLDAVQRANLFSDCKYFVDMPLKHDAETTLVRWEALRAAGPVSVERLREFIDEYFDQPEDELVGCDPIDWNPDNNAFNSIKDSNYRSFALALHRKWPTLYRKISDSVQMKPERYSIIPVPNPFVVPGGRFREIYYWDSFFIIKGLLASGMYITVRGMIENMQYLVEKFGFVPNGNRIYYLNRSQPPVLTWCVHAYYMATNDLAFVEKLLPTLRKEMAFFQTNRSVIMDGWPSSLYRYRVVVDSPRPESYREDIESAAHLHEEAEKQKLWGDIAAAAESGRDFSSRWFAQTGPLAGKMEGTRTSEIVPVDLNAIICGNLLLMGDLYDAIGDIDGSKWCAQMADLMKQTIYQVNRVNYF
;
A
#
# COMPACT_ATOMS: atom_id res chain seq x y z
N LEU A 1 4.90 18.51 11.60
CA LEU A 1 4.11 17.66 12.53
C LEU A 1 2.68 18.16 12.68
N LEU A 2 2.46 19.45 13.02
CA LEU A 2 1.10 20.02 13.20
C LEU A 2 0.21 19.90 11.95
N VAL A 3 0.70 20.31 10.77
CA VAL A 3 -0.05 20.22 9.50
C VAL A 3 -0.47 18.78 9.18
N PHE A 4 0.41 17.81 9.41
CA PHE A 4 0.11 16.40 9.18
C PHE A 4 -1.00 15.89 10.11
N ALA A 5 -0.96 16.28 11.40
CA ALA A 5 -2.00 15.93 12.36
C ALA A 5 -3.37 16.52 11.98
N MET A 6 -3.40 17.75 11.46
CA MET A 6 -4.64 18.39 10.99
C MET A 6 -5.21 17.69 9.75
N LYS A 7 -4.37 17.33 8.77
CA LYS A 7 -4.82 16.50 7.63
C LYS A 7 -5.42 15.18 8.09
N LYS A 8 -4.83 14.54 9.09
CA LYS A 8 -5.35 13.29 9.66
C LYS A 8 -6.79 13.48 10.17
N LYS A 9 -7.10 14.60 10.85
CA LYS A 9 -8.44 14.96 11.34
C LYS A 9 -9.49 15.26 10.24
N ILE A 10 -9.07 15.33 8.97
CA ILE A 10 -9.98 15.51 7.83
C ILE A 10 -10.11 14.20 7.05
N PHE A 11 -8.98 13.59 6.71
CA PHE A 11 -8.93 12.50 5.73
C PHE A 11 -8.84 11.11 6.36
N CYS A 12 -8.48 11.01 7.64
CA CYS A 12 -8.23 9.71 8.29
C CYS A 12 -9.13 9.43 9.49
N GLU A 13 -9.52 10.48 10.22
CA GLU A 13 -10.31 10.39 11.44
C GLU A 13 -11.04 11.72 11.65
N GLY A 14 -11.87 11.82 12.69
CA GLY A 14 -12.47 13.09 13.11
C GLY A 14 -13.91 13.28 12.64
N SER A 15 -14.50 14.36 13.16
CA SER A 15 -15.94 14.63 13.03
C SER A 15 -16.37 15.02 11.61
N LEU A 16 -15.48 15.64 10.83
CA LEU A 16 -15.78 15.99 9.44
C LEU A 16 -15.88 14.73 8.57
N LEU A 17 -14.91 13.81 8.70
CA LEU A 17 -14.95 12.52 8.01
C LEU A 17 -16.21 11.74 8.38
N ASP A 18 -16.50 11.59 9.68
CA ASP A 18 -17.68 10.87 10.17
C ASP A 18 -18.98 11.46 9.62
N ALA A 19 -19.13 12.80 9.67
CA ALA A 19 -20.32 13.48 9.16
C ALA A 19 -20.52 13.26 7.65
N VAL A 20 -19.48 13.43 6.83
CA VAL A 20 -19.58 13.26 5.37
C VAL A 20 -19.89 11.82 5.00
N GLN A 21 -19.21 10.86 5.61
CA GLN A 21 -19.39 9.46 5.29
C GLN A 21 -20.77 8.97 5.70
N ARG A 22 -21.25 9.31 6.91
CA ARG A 22 -22.59 8.93 7.39
C ARG A 22 -23.73 9.62 6.65
N ALA A 23 -23.53 10.85 6.17
CA ALA A 23 -24.51 11.57 5.37
C ALA A 23 -24.72 10.97 3.97
N ASN A 24 -23.86 10.02 3.56
CA ASN A 24 -23.93 9.35 2.26
C ASN A 24 -23.96 10.36 1.09
N LEU A 25 -23.17 11.44 1.19
CA LEU A 25 -23.11 12.50 0.17
C LEU A 25 -22.57 11.97 -1.17
N PHE A 26 -21.68 10.99 -1.11
CA PHE A 26 -21.06 10.34 -2.27
C PHE A 26 -21.28 8.82 -2.21
N SER A 27 -21.52 8.21 -3.37
CA SER A 27 -21.78 6.77 -3.48
C SER A 27 -20.59 5.90 -3.06
N ASP A 28 -19.37 6.43 -3.17
CA ASP A 28 -18.13 5.77 -2.78
C ASP A 28 -17.42 6.55 -1.66
N CYS A 29 -17.11 5.89 -0.54
CA CYS A 29 -16.37 6.49 0.57
C CYS A 29 -15.00 7.03 0.16
N LYS A 30 -14.33 6.41 -0.83
CA LYS A 30 -13.03 6.86 -1.34
C LYS A 30 -13.12 8.24 -2.01
N TYR A 31 -14.28 8.59 -2.57
CA TYR A 31 -14.46 9.85 -3.28
C TYR A 31 -14.09 11.05 -2.40
N PHE A 32 -14.66 11.12 -1.19
CA PHE A 32 -14.42 12.24 -0.28
C PHE A 32 -12.97 12.31 0.20
N VAL A 33 -12.36 11.17 0.55
CA VAL A 33 -10.99 11.16 1.07
C VAL A 33 -9.94 11.43 -0.02
N ASP A 34 -10.33 11.44 -1.29
CA ASP A 34 -9.53 11.88 -2.44
C ASP A 34 -9.78 13.34 -2.84
N MET A 35 -10.77 14.02 -2.25
CA MET A 35 -11.05 15.42 -2.58
C MET A 35 -9.94 16.34 -2.05
N PRO A 36 -9.32 17.19 -2.89
CA PRO A 36 -8.39 18.21 -2.42
C PRO A 36 -9.07 19.28 -1.60
N LEU A 37 -8.34 19.89 -0.66
CA LEU A 37 -8.80 21.08 0.03
C LEU A 37 -8.58 22.34 -0.81
N LYS A 38 -9.61 23.20 -0.89
CA LYS A 38 -9.49 24.55 -1.47
C LYS A 38 -8.65 25.48 -0.60
N HIS A 39 -8.66 25.23 0.70
CA HIS A 39 -7.91 25.95 1.73
C HIS A 39 -6.96 25.01 2.48
N ASP A 40 -6.12 25.53 3.36
CA ASP A 40 -5.30 24.67 4.22
C ASP A 40 -6.19 23.90 5.24
N ALA A 41 -5.62 22.86 5.83
CA ALA A 41 -6.34 21.99 6.77
C ALA A 41 -6.79 22.73 8.04
N GLU A 42 -6.03 23.73 8.50
CA GLU A 42 -6.39 24.51 9.69
C GLU A 42 -7.64 25.35 9.43
N THR A 43 -7.63 26.13 8.34
CA THR A 43 -8.77 26.93 7.91
C THR A 43 -10.03 26.08 7.76
N THR A 44 -9.89 24.92 7.10
CA THR A 44 -11.02 23.99 6.87
C THR A 44 -11.59 23.47 8.20
N LEU A 45 -10.73 23.04 9.13
CA LEU A 45 -11.17 22.53 10.43
C LEU A 45 -11.79 23.62 11.31
N VAL A 46 -11.22 24.82 11.34
CA VAL A 46 -11.78 25.96 12.09
C VAL A 46 -13.17 26.30 11.59
N ARG A 47 -13.38 26.29 10.26
CA ARG A 47 -14.69 26.57 9.65
C ARG A 47 -15.68 25.44 9.90
N TRP A 48 -15.23 24.18 9.86
CA TRP A 48 -16.04 23.04 10.24
C TRP A 48 -16.52 23.12 11.69
N GLU A 49 -15.62 23.42 12.62
CA GLU A 49 -15.95 23.54 14.04
C GLU A 49 -16.88 24.72 14.32
N ALA A 50 -16.69 25.86 13.64
CA ALA A 50 -17.63 26.98 13.71
C ALA A 50 -19.02 26.61 13.18
N LEU A 51 -19.10 25.82 12.11
CA LEU A 51 -20.37 25.33 11.57
C LEU A 51 -21.10 24.42 12.56
N ARG A 52 -20.39 23.49 13.20
CA ARG A 52 -20.97 22.62 14.24
C ARG A 52 -21.40 23.38 15.50
N ALA A 53 -20.65 24.41 15.88
CA ALA A 53 -20.97 25.24 17.04
C ALA A 53 -22.23 26.08 16.84
N ALA A 54 -22.61 26.38 15.58
CA ALA A 54 -23.83 27.11 15.24
C ALA A 54 -25.11 26.27 15.34
N GLY A 55 -24.99 24.94 15.45
CA GLY A 55 -26.12 24.01 15.61
C GLY A 55 -25.94 22.71 14.82
N PRO A 56 -26.97 21.84 14.81
CA PRO A 56 -26.96 20.62 14.00
C PRO A 56 -26.74 20.91 12.53
N VAL A 57 -25.83 20.17 11.89
CA VAL A 57 -25.51 20.33 10.46
C VAL A 57 -26.43 19.43 9.63
N SER A 58 -27.32 20.02 8.82
CA SER A 58 -28.15 19.25 7.87
C SER A 58 -27.32 18.73 6.70
N VAL A 59 -27.87 17.77 5.94
CA VAL A 59 -27.20 17.22 4.75
C VAL A 59 -26.94 18.30 3.69
N GLU A 60 -27.89 19.23 3.53
CA GLU A 60 -27.76 20.36 2.60
C GLU A 60 -26.63 21.29 3.03
N ARG A 61 -26.57 21.63 4.33
CA ARG A 61 -25.53 22.50 4.85
C ARG A 61 -24.15 21.85 4.83
N LEU A 62 -24.09 20.53 5.04
CA LEU A 62 -22.86 19.77 4.87
C LEU A 62 -22.40 19.78 3.40
N ARG A 63 -23.33 19.61 2.45
CA ARG A 63 -23.01 19.70 1.02
C ARG A 63 -22.47 21.07 0.65
N GLU A 64 -23.11 22.16 1.10
CA GLU A 64 -22.61 23.52 0.91
C GLU A 64 -21.18 23.70 1.48
N PHE A 65 -20.91 23.13 2.66
CA PHE A 65 -19.57 23.15 3.24
C PHE A 65 -18.56 22.39 2.36
N ILE A 66 -18.91 21.21 1.87
CA ILE A 66 -18.04 20.44 0.97
C ILE A 66 -17.79 21.21 -0.33
N ASP A 67 -18.83 21.80 -0.93
CA ASP A 67 -18.71 22.61 -2.15
C ASP A 67 -17.86 23.88 -1.92
N GLU A 68 -17.85 24.45 -0.72
CA GLU A 68 -17.05 25.64 -0.38
C GLU A 68 -15.58 25.31 -0.11
N TYR A 69 -15.28 24.17 0.56
CA TYR A 69 -13.94 23.88 1.09
C TYR A 69 -13.17 22.78 0.36
N PHE A 70 -13.81 22.02 -0.53
CA PHE A 70 -13.19 20.93 -1.26
C PHE A 70 -13.33 21.09 -2.78
N ASP A 71 -12.29 20.71 -3.50
CA ASP A 71 -12.30 20.56 -4.95
C ASP A 71 -12.72 19.12 -5.33
N GLN A 72 -13.07 18.93 -6.60
CA GLN A 72 -13.33 17.58 -7.11
C GLN A 72 -12.03 16.76 -7.12
N PRO A 73 -12.10 15.44 -6.89
CA PRO A 73 -10.93 14.58 -7.03
C PRO A 73 -10.46 14.58 -8.49
N GLU A 74 -9.31 13.95 -8.76
CA GLU A 74 -8.79 13.61 -10.09
C GLU A 74 -7.76 14.56 -10.76
N ASP A 75 -7.41 15.70 -10.16
CA ASP A 75 -6.38 16.62 -10.68
C ASP A 75 -4.96 16.38 -10.11
N GLU A 76 -4.83 15.39 -9.22
CA GLU A 76 -3.61 15.10 -8.46
C GLU A 76 -2.51 14.44 -9.29
N LEU A 77 -2.91 13.70 -10.33
CA LEU A 77 -2.02 13.03 -11.27
C LEU A 77 -2.27 13.52 -12.69
N VAL A 78 -1.19 13.83 -13.39
CA VAL A 78 -1.24 14.21 -14.81
C VAL A 78 -0.54 13.18 -15.68
N GLY A 79 -1.00 13.05 -16.92
CA GLY A 79 -0.33 12.25 -17.93
C GLY A 79 1.06 12.81 -18.24
N CYS A 80 2.01 11.92 -18.51
CA CYS A 80 3.32 12.25 -19.04
C CYS A 80 3.82 11.09 -19.90
N ASP A 81 4.81 11.36 -20.75
CA ASP A 81 5.37 10.34 -21.63
C ASP A 81 6.58 9.65 -20.97
N PRO A 82 6.63 8.31 -20.94
CA PRO A 82 7.80 7.58 -20.49
C PRO A 82 8.95 7.73 -21.49
N ILE A 83 10.09 8.24 -21.02
CA ILE A 83 11.25 8.60 -21.85
C ILE A 83 11.87 7.38 -22.55
N ASP A 84 11.77 6.21 -21.93
CA ASP A 84 12.36 4.95 -22.40
C ASP A 84 11.34 4.00 -23.05
N TRP A 85 10.13 4.48 -23.36
CA TRP A 85 9.16 3.69 -24.11
C TRP A 85 9.44 3.77 -25.61
N ASN A 86 9.57 2.61 -26.24
CA ASN A 86 9.77 2.49 -27.68
C ASN A 86 8.69 1.59 -28.30
N PRO A 87 7.75 2.13 -29.10
CA PRO A 87 6.66 1.34 -29.69
C PRO A 87 7.15 0.23 -30.62
N ASP A 88 8.34 0.39 -31.19
CA ASP A 88 8.98 -0.55 -32.12
C ASP A 88 9.95 -1.51 -31.40
N ASN A 89 9.83 -1.64 -30.07
CA ASN A 89 10.68 -2.53 -29.29
C ASN A 89 10.57 -3.99 -29.78
N ASN A 90 11.72 -4.58 -30.10
CA ASN A 90 11.86 -5.96 -30.54
C ASN A 90 11.91 -6.99 -29.40
N ALA A 91 11.75 -6.57 -28.14
CA ALA A 91 11.84 -7.42 -26.95
C ALA A 91 10.91 -8.66 -27.00
N PHE A 92 9.80 -8.57 -27.72
CA PHE A 92 8.81 -9.65 -27.84
C PHE A 92 9.03 -10.57 -29.05
N ASN A 93 10.06 -10.36 -29.86
CA ASN A 93 10.35 -11.21 -31.03
C ASN A 93 10.76 -12.64 -30.65
N SER A 94 11.22 -12.85 -29.41
CA SER A 94 11.55 -14.16 -28.86
C SER A 94 10.29 -15.03 -28.60
N ILE A 95 9.10 -14.42 -28.52
CA ILE A 95 7.84 -15.12 -28.34
C ILE A 95 7.45 -15.77 -29.68
N LYS A 96 7.59 -17.10 -29.74
CA LYS A 96 7.33 -17.90 -30.95
C LYS A 96 5.85 -17.90 -31.36
N ASP A 97 4.95 -17.96 -30.40
CA ASP A 97 3.51 -17.96 -30.67
C ASP A 97 3.02 -16.56 -31.06
N SER A 98 2.37 -16.47 -32.22
CA SER A 98 1.94 -15.20 -32.78
C SER A 98 0.84 -14.49 -31.97
N ASN A 99 -0.02 -15.25 -31.28
CA ASN A 99 -1.08 -14.70 -30.45
C ASN A 99 -0.50 -14.13 -29.16
N TYR A 100 0.40 -14.86 -28.50
CA TYR A 100 1.08 -14.35 -27.30
C TYR A 100 1.98 -13.16 -27.61
N ARG A 101 2.66 -13.14 -28.76
CA ARG A 101 3.44 -11.98 -29.19
C ARG A 101 2.55 -10.75 -29.43
N SER A 102 1.40 -10.94 -30.07
CA SER A 102 0.42 -9.87 -30.29
C SER A 102 -0.16 -9.33 -28.97
N PHE A 103 -0.44 -10.22 -28.02
CA PHE A 103 -0.86 -9.85 -26.67
C PHE A 103 0.20 -9.03 -25.92
N ALA A 104 1.47 -9.47 -25.94
CA ALA A 104 2.56 -8.74 -25.31
C ALA A 104 2.76 -7.35 -25.92
N LEU A 105 2.68 -7.22 -27.25
CA LEU A 105 2.73 -5.92 -27.94
C LEU A 105 1.53 -5.04 -27.58
N ALA A 106 0.34 -5.61 -27.39
CA ALA A 106 -0.84 -4.87 -26.95
C ALA A 106 -0.67 -4.35 -25.51
N LEU A 107 -0.12 -5.15 -24.60
CA LEU A 107 0.23 -4.71 -23.24
C LEU A 107 1.29 -3.61 -23.26
N HIS A 108 2.34 -3.76 -24.06
CA HIS A 108 3.40 -2.75 -24.19
C HIS A 108 2.87 -1.38 -24.60
N ARG A 109 1.87 -1.34 -25.50
CA ARG A 109 1.21 -0.10 -25.94
C ARG A 109 0.32 0.53 -24.86
N LYS A 110 0.02 -0.17 -23.76
CA LYS A 110 -0.77 0.38 -22.64
C LYS A 110 0.07 1.21 -21.69
N TRP A 111 1.39 1.01 -21.59
CA TRP A 111 2.21 1.69 -20.59
C TRP A 111 2.08 3.22 -20.60
N PRO A 112 2.15 3.93 -21.75
CA PRO A 112 1.98 5.38 -21.76
C PRO A 112 0.61 5.81 -21.24
N THR A 113 -0.44 5.02 -21.49
CA THR A 113 -1.81 5.34 -21.04
C THR A 113 -1.97 5.24 -19.52
N LEU A 114 -1.07 4.54 -18.83
CA LEU A 114 -1.07 4.35 -17.37
C LEU A 114 0.07 5.10 -16.67
N TYR A 115 0.98 5.72 -17.43
CA TYR A 115 2.10 6.47 -16.88
C TYR A 115 1.65 7.87 -16.43
N ARG A 116 1.96 8.20 -15.18
CA ARG A 116 1.50 9.42 -14.52
C ARG A 116 2.62 10.04 -13.71
N LYS A 117 2.55 11.36 -13.52
CA LYS A 117 3.35 12.08 -12.53
C LYS A 117 2.44 12.86 -11.58
N ILE A 118 2.94 13.13 -10.38
CA ILE A 118 2.31 14.06 -9.44
C ILE A 118 2.18 15.43 -10.11
N SER A 119 1.00 16.04 -10.03
CA SER A 119 0.74 17.36 -10.62
C SER A 119 1.48 18.49 -9.89
N ASP A 120 1.73 19.60 -10.59
CA ASP A 120 2.43 20.74 -9.99
C ASP A 120 1.64 21.34 -8.82
N SER A 121 0.31 21.29 -8.86
CA SER A 121 -0.56 21.73 -7.77
C SER A 121 -0.31 20.95 -6.48
N VAL A 122 -0.16 19.63 -6.57
CA VAL A 122 0.19 18.76 -5.42
C VAL A 122 1.60 19.06 -4.92
N GLN A 123 2.57 19.27 -5.83
CA GLN A 123 3.95 19.59 -5.44
C GLN A 123 4.05 20.93 -4.71
N MET A 124 3.29 21.93 -5.14
CA MET A 124 3.29 23.27 -4.54
C MET A 124 2.58 23.33 -3.19
N LYS A 125 1.49 22.56 -3.01
CA LYS A 125 0.62 22.62 -1.82
C LYS A 125 0.23 21.22 -1.31
N PRO A 126 1.20 20.35 -0.97
CA PRO A 126 0.93 18.95 -0.60
C PRO A 126 0.11 18.84 0.68
N GLU A 127 0.01 19.89 1.49
CA GLU A 127 -0.83 19.94 2.67
C GLU A 127 -2.34 19.88 2.38
N ARG A 128 -2.76 20.17 1.15
CA ARG A 128 -4.17 20.19 0.73
C ARG A 128 -4.70 18.84 0.23
N TYR A 129 -3.81 17.89 -0.04
CA TYR A 129 -4.17 16.65 -0.72
C TYR A 129 -4.01 15.44 0.19
N SER A 130 -4.82 14.39 0.00
CA SER A 130 -4.56 13.13 0.70
C SER A 130 -3.43 12.34 0.04
N ILE A 131 -3.14 12.55 -1.26
CA ILE A 131 -2.00 11.95 -1.94
C ILE A 131 -0.68 12.44 -1.34
N ILE A 132 0.29 11.54 -1.25
CA ILE A 132 1.65 11.80 -0.80
C ILE A 132 2.51 11.97 -2.06
N PRO A 133 3.12 13.14 -2.28
CA PRO A 133 3.97 13.35 -3.44
C PRO A 133 5.20 12.43 -3.38
N VAL A 134 5.57 11.92 -4.54
CA VAL A 134 6.77 11.09 -4.79
C VAL A 134 7.60 11.73 -5.91
N PRO A 135 8.93 11.52 -5.95
CA PRO A 135 9.82 12.29 -6.81
C PRO A 135 9.73 11.94 -8.30
N ASN A 136 9.43 10.68 -8.64
CA ASN A 136 9.45 10.20 -10.03
C ASN A 136 8.03 9.91 -10.55
N PRO A 137 7.80 9.98 -11.87
CA PRO A 137 6.58 9.44 -12.46
C PRO A 137 6.52 7.91 -12.30
N PHE A 138 5.33 7.34 -12.38
CA PHE A 138 5.07 5.92 -12.13
C PHE A 138 3.87 5.42 -12.95
N VAL A 139 3.75 4.11 -13.06
CA VAL A 139 2.60 3.46 -13.71
C VAL A 139 1.57 3.09 -12.65
N VAL A 140 0.31 3.49 -12.85
CA VAL A 140 -0.82 3.14 -11.97
C VAL A 140 -1.48 1.81 -12.42
N PRO A 141 -2.20 1.10 -11.52
CA PRO A 141 -2.99 -0.07 -11.92
C PRO A 141 -4.09 0.27 -12.94
N GLY A 142 -4.73 1.44 -12.80
CA GLY A 142 -5.74 1.96 -13.71
C GLY A 142 -7.16 2.01 -13.12
N GLY A 143 -8.06 2.73 -13.81
CA GLY A 143 -9.45 2.92 -13.36
C GLY A 143 -9.55 3.81 -12.12
N ARG A 144 -10.21 3.30 -11.07
CA ARG A 144 -10.37 3.96 -9.75
C ARG A 144 -9.05 4.07 -8.98
N PHE A 145 -8.08 3.20 -9.27
CA PHE A 145 -6.79 3.15 -8.60
C PHE A 145 -5.80 4.09 -9.28
N ARG A 146 -5.67 5.28 -8.69
CA ARG A 146 -4.90 6.41 -9.23
C ARG A 146 -3.77 6.83 -8.30
N GLU A 147 -3.26 5.87 -7.55
CA GLU A 147 -2.08 6.02 -6.70
C GLU A 147 -1.13 4.85 -6.96
N ILE A 148 0.09 4.94 -6.43
CA ILE A 148 0.96 3.77 -6.32
C ILE A 148 0.21 2.74 -5.47
N TYR A 149 0.17 1.50 -5.92
CA TYR A 149 -0.15 0.34 -5.08
C TYR A 149 1.10 -0.53 -4.98
N TYR A 150 1.48 -0.88 -3.76
CA TYR A 150 2.81 -1.41 -3.48
C TYR A 150 3.08 -2.74 -4.18
N TRP A 151 2.32 -3.81 -3.89
CA TRP A 151 2.61 -5.12 -4.46
C TRP A 151 2.29 -5.22 -5.96
N ASP A 152 1.29 -4.47 -6.45
CA ASP A 152 0.98 -4.30 -7.87
C ASP A 152 2.19 -3.80 -8.65
N SER A 153 2.95 -2.87 -8.05
CA SER A 153 4.14 -2.27 -8.65
C SER A 153 5.19 -3.31 -9.03
N PHE A 154 5.31 -4.42 -8.29
CA PHE A 154 6.25 -5.49 -8.68
C PHE A 154 5.84 -6.14 -10.01
N PHE A 155 4.57 -6.49 -10.18
CA PHE A 155 4.09 -7.12 -11.42
C PHE A 155 4.15 -6.15 -12.60
N ILE A 156 3.86 -4.87 -12.37
CA ILE A 156 4.06 -3.79 -13.34
C ILE A 156 5.55 -3.69 -13.73
N ILE A 157 6.45 -3.67 -12.76
CA ILE A 157 7.91 -3.62 -12.98
C ILE A 157 8.37 -4.81 -13.83
N LYS A 158 7.87 -6.03 -13.58
CA LYS A 158 8.18 -7.19 -14.44
C LYS A 158 7.79 -6.96 -15.90
N GLY A 159 6.61 -6.38 -16.15
CA GLY A 159 6.15 -6.02 -17.49
C GLY A 159 6.95 -4.90 -18.14
N LEU A 160 7.36 -3.90 -17.36
CA LEU A 160 8.20 -2.79 -17.81
C LEU A 160 9.62 -3.24 -18.16
N LEU A 161 10.22 -4.12 -17.34
CA LEU A 161 11.51 -4.75 -17.64
C LEU A 161 11.45 -5.57 -18.93
N ALA A 162 10.40 -6.37 -19.12
CA ALA A 162 10.17 -7.09 -20.38
C ALA A 162 9.95 -6.14 -21.57
N SER A 163 9.53 -4.90 -21.31
CA SER A 163 9.36 -3.83 -22.29
C SER A 163 10.62 -2.96 -22.48
N GLY A 164 11.75 -3.29 -21.84
CA GLY A 164 12.99 -2.53 -21.92
C GLY A 164 12.95 -1.16 -21.22
N MET A 165 11.95 -0.90 -20.38
CA MET A 165 11.71 0.40 -19.74
C MET A 165 12.45 0.52 -18.39
N TYR A 166 13.79 0.45 -18.44
CA TYR A 166 14.64 0.42 -17.25
C TYR A 166 14.66 1.74 -16.46
N ILE A 167 14.61 2.90 -17.12
CA ILE A 167 14.57 4.22 -16.47
C ILE A 167 13.26 4.36 -15.71
N THR A 168 12.15 3.96 -16.34
CA THR A 168 10.83 3.95 -15.69
C THR A 168 10.83 3.06 -14.44
N VAL A 169 11.38 1.84 -14.54
CA VAL A 169 11.48 0.91 -13.39
C VAL A 169 12.32 1.51 -12.26
N ARG A 170 13.49 2.07 -12.57
CA ARG A 170 14.35 2.73 -11.57
C ARG A 170 13.59 3.82 -10.82
N GLY A 171 12.86 4.68 -11.54
CA GLY A 171 12.06 5.75 -10.94
C GLY A 171 10.98 5.23 -9.99
N MET A 172 10.30 4.13 -10.35
CA MET A 172 9.31 3.49 -9.47
C MET A 172 9.95 2.90 -8.20
N ILE A 173 11.12 2.28 -8.30
CA ILE A 173 11.88 1.78 -7.13
C ILE A 173 12.31 2.94 -6.22
N GLU A 174 12.78 4.05 -6.81
CA GLU A 174 13.17 5.25 -6.05
C GLU A 174 11.96 5.92 -5.36
N ASN A 175 10.76 5.82 -5.93
CA ASN A 175 9.53 6.26 -5.26
C ASN A 175 9.23 5.40 -4.02
N MET A 176 9.37 4.07 -4.13
CA MET A 176 9.23 3.18 -2.97
C MET A 176 10.31 3.43 -1.92
N GLN A 177 11.55 3.67 -2.35
CA GLN A 177 12.64 4.10 -1.46
C GLN A 177 12.27 5.38 -0.72
N TYR A 178 11.77 6.41 -1.42
CA TYR A 178 11.34 7.66 -0.80
C TYR A 178 10.29 7.43 0.30
N LEU A 179 9.32 6.53 0.07
CA LEU A 179 8.28 6.19 1.03
C LEU A 179 8.86 5.46 2.26
N VAL A 180 9.75 4.48 2.06
CA VAL A 180 10.45 3.80 3.16
C VAL A 180 11.30 4.79 3.95
N GLU A 181 12.00 5.71 3.29
CA GLU A 181 12.84 6.67 4.00
C GLU A 181 12.02 7.61 4.88
N LYS A 182 10.84 8.02 4.39
CA LYS A 182 9.95 8.95 5.05
C LYS A 182 9.09 8.33 6.16
N PHE A 183 8.64 7.08 5.98
CA PHE A 183 7.64 6.45 6.86
C PHE A 183 8.12 5.13 7.49
N GLY A 184 9.27 4.60 7.07
CA GLY A 184 9.83 3.33 7.53
C GLY A 184 9.38 2.10 6.73
N PHE A 185 8.39 2.26 5.84
CA PHE A 185 7.82 1.18 5.01
C PHE A 185 7.16 1.77 3.76
N VAL A 186 6.86 0.92 2.77
CA VAL A 186 5.99 1.31 1.66
C VAL A 186 4.53 1.12 2.09
N PRO A 187 3.71 2.20 2.16
CA PRO A 187 2.28 2.07 2.47
C PRO A 187 1.52 1.33 1.36
N ASN A 188 0.33 0.81 1.67
CA ASN A 188 -0.54 0.14 0.70
C ASN A 188 -0.65 0.91 -0.62
N GLY A 189 -0.89 2.22 -0.51
CA GLY A 189 -0.61 3.18 -1.56
C GLY A 189 -0.16 4.53 -1.01
N ASN A 190 0.24 5.46 -1.89
CA ASN A 190 0.78 6.76 -1.46
C ASN A 190 -0.32 7.77 -1.07
N ARG A 191 -1.20 7.39 -0.14
CA ARG A 191 -2.23 8.25 0.45
C ARG A 191 -2.09 8.27 1.97
N ILE A 192 -2.41 9.39 2.61
CA ILE A 192 -2.23 9.54 4.07
C ILE A 192 -3.08 8.55 4.89
N TYR A 193 -4.25 8.13 4.39
CA TYR A 193 -5.11 7.14 5.05
C TYR A 193 -4.60 5.69 4.88
N TYR A 194 -3.54 5.48 4.09
CA TYR A 194 -2.80 4.22 4.00
C TYR A 194 -1.57 4.18 4.91
N LEU A 195 -1.21 5.26 5.62
CA LEU A 195 -0.04 5.28 6.51
C LEU A 195 -0.18 4.44 7.79
N ASN A 196 -1.29 3.73 7.98
CA ASN A 196 -1.44 2.74 9.04
C ASN A 196 -1.07 1.31 8.60
N ARG A 197 -0.90 1.05 7.29
CA ARG A 197 -0.72 -0.30 6.75
C ARG A 197 0.14 -0.34 5.48
N SER A 198 0.87 -1.43 5.33
CA SER A 198 1.68 -1.70 4.13
C SER A 198 0.88 -2.53 3.11
N GLN A 199 1.58 -3.35 2.35
CA GLN A 199 1.10 -4.42 1.49
C GLN A 199 2.15 -5.56 1.50
N PRO A 200 1.97 -6.68 0.77
CA PRO A 200 3.01 -7.71 0.69
C PRO A 200 4.39 -7.12 0.30
N PRO A 201 5.45 -7.32 1.11
CA PRO A 201 6.69 -6.55 0.98
C PRO A 201 7.60 -7.05 -0.15
N VAL A 202 7.44 -6.47 -1.33
CA VAL A 202 8.12 -6.91 -2.57
C VAL A 202 9.14 -5.89 -3.12
N LEU A 203 9.53 -4.86 -2.34
CA LEU A 203 10.56 -3.90 -2.77
C LEU A 203 11.90 -4.59 -3.07
N THR A 204 12.32 -5.53 -2.22
CA THR A 204 13.52 -6.36 -2.48
C THR A 204 13.42 -7.08 -3.83
N TRP A 205 12.24 -7.58 -4.19
CA TRP A 205 12.02 -8.29 -5.45
C TRP A 205 12.12 -7.34 -6.63
N CYS A 206 11.65 -6.10 -6.48
CA CYS A 206 11.78 -5.05 -7.48
C CYS A 206 13.26 -4.69 -7.72
N VAL A 207 14.02 -4.46 -6.64
CA VAL A 207 15.46 -4.15 -6.71
C VAL A 207 16.23 -5.30 -7.35
N HIS A 208 15.98 -6.54 -6.92
CA HIS A 208 16.62 -7.72 -7.48
C HIS A 208 16.28 -7.92 -8.96
N ALA A 209 15.01 -7.77 -9.35
CA ALA A 209 14.61 -7.89 -10.76
C ALA A 209 15.26 -6.81 -11.64
N TYR A 210 15.38 -5.57 -11.15
CA TYR A 210 16.09 -4.50 -11.85
C TYR A 210 17.59 -4.79 -11.97
N TYR A 211 18.23 -5.24 -10.89
CA TYR A 211 19.64 -5.64 -10.90
C TYR A 211 19.91 -6.75 -11.93
N MET A 212 19.11 -7.82 -11.93
CA MET A 212 19.27 -8.91 -12.89
C MET A 212 19.12 -8.46 -14.36
N ALA A 213 18.37 -7.39 -14.61
CA ALA A 213 18.17 -6.85 -15.95
C ALA A 213 19.23 -5.84 -16.39
N THR A 214 19.94 -5.19 -15.45
CA THR A 214 20.79 -4.01 -15.73
C THR A 214 22.23 -4.14 -15.26
N ASN A 215 22.49 -5.04 -14.30
CA ASN A 215 23.77 -5.18 -13.59
C ASN A 215 24.23 -3.88 -12.90
N ASP A 216 23.30 -2.99 -12.53
CA ASP A 216 23.57 -1.69 -11.89
C ASP A 216 23.89 -1.87 -10.39
N LEU A 217 25.14 -2.24 -10.10
CA LEU A 217 25.64 -2.49 -8.74
C LEU A 217 25.60 -1.23 -7.85
N ALA A 218 25.83 -0.05 -8.40
CA ALA A 218 25.77 1.20 -7.65
C ALA A 218 24.35 1.48 -7.14
N PHE A 219 23.33 1.14 -7.94
CA PHE A 219 21.95 1.23 -7.50
C PHE A 219 21.60 0.19 -6.42
N VAL A 220 22.14 -1.03 -6.51
CA VAL A 220 22.00 -2.04 -5.45
C VAL A 220 22.57 -1.54 -4.13
N GLU A 221 23.82 -1.07 -4.14
CA GLU A 221 24.51 -0.55 -2.94
C GLU A 221 23.71 0.60 -2.29
N LYS A 222 23.17 1.51 -3.11
CA LYS A 222 22.30 2.61 -2.66
C LYS A 222 21.03 2.11 -1.95
N LEU A 223 20.44 0.99 -2.40
CA LEU A 223 19.12 0.55 -1.97
C LEU A 223 19.14 -0.46 -0.80
N LEU A 224 20.25 -1.17 -0.58
CA LEU A 224 20.36 -2.16 0.50
C LEU A 224 20.01 -1.60 1.90
N PRO A 225 20.45 -0.39 2.31
CA PRO A 225 20.03 0.20 3.58
C PRO A 225 18.51 0.40 3.69
N THR A 226 17.88 0.82 2.59
CA THR A 226 16.42 0.98 2.51
C THR A 226 15.71 -0.37 2.64
N LEU A 227 16.20 -1.43 1.99
CA LEU A 227 15.63 -2.79 2.12
C LEU A 227 15.70 -3.30 3.57
N ARG A 228 16.84 -3.07 4.26
CA ARG A 228 16.95 -3.40 5.69
C ARG A 228 15.98 -2.61 6.55
N LYS A 229 15.77 -1.33 6.25
CA LYS A 229 14.84 -0.46 6.98
C LYS A 229 13.40 -0.95 6.86
N GLU A 230 12.97 -1.38 5.67
CA GLU A 230 11.65 -1.98 5.49
C GLU A 230 11.53 -3.33 6.22
N MET A 231 12.53 -4.20 6.13
CA MET A 231 12.54 -5.47 6.89
C MET A 231 12.42 -5.23 8.40
N ALA A 232 13.08 -4.19 8.92
CA ALA A 232 12.97 -3.78 10.32
C ALA A 232 11.55 -3.34 10.68
N PHE A 233 10.83 -2.65 9.80
CA PHE A 233 9.41 -2.32 10.03
C PHE A 233 8.57 -3.58 10.22
N PHE A 234 8.69 -4.59 9.35
CA PHE A 234 7.95 -5.85 9.50
C PHE A 234 8.38 -6.61 10.75
N GLN A 235 9.68 -6.62 11.07
CA GLN A 235 10.18 -7.25 12.29
C GLN A 235 9.61 -6.60 13.55
N THR A 236 9.56 -5.27 13.62
CA THR A 236 9.05 -4.56 14.80
C THR A 236 7.52 -4.65 14.90
N ASN A 237 6.81 -4.53 13.77
CA ASN A 237 5.36 -4.26 13.81
C ASN A 237 4.48 -5.43 13.38
N ARG A 238 5.04 -6.48 12.77
CA ARG A 238 4.30 -7.62 12.19
C ARG A 238 4.79 -8.98 12.67
N SER A 239 5.91 -9.03 13.40
CA SER A 239 6.44 -10.30 13.90
C SER A 239 5.64 -10.86 15.07
N VAL A 240 5.70 -12.18 15.20
CA VAL A 240 5.16 -12.97 16.29
C VAL A 240 6.09 -14.16 16.53
N ILE A 241 6.36 -14.47 17.79
CA ILE A 241 7.13 -15.66 18.19
C ILE A 241 6.30 -16.41 19.23
N MET A 242 6.30 -17.73 19.11
CA MET A 242 5.63 -18.64 20.05
C MET A 242 6.68 -19.54 20.70
N ASP A 243 6.35 -20.09 21.86
CA ASP A 243 7.24 -21.00 22.57
C ASP A 243 7.63 -22.20 21.70
N GLY A 244 8.94 -22.48 21.65
CA GLY A 244 9.50 -23.56 20.86
C GLY A 244 9.67 -23.27 19.36
N TRP A 245 9.37 -22.05 18.87
CA TRP A 245 9.69 -21.65 17.51
C TRP A 245 11.18 -21.27 17.38
N PRO A 246 11.89 -21.76 16.34
CA PRO A 246 13.29 -21.40 16.10
C PRO A 246 13.50 -19.91 15.81
N SER A 247 12.49 -19.22 15.27
CA SER A 247 12.52 -17.78 14.99
C SER A 247 11.10 -17.21 14.93
N SER A 248 10.99 -15.89 14.86
CA SER A 248 9.70 -15.22 14.63
C SER A 248 9.15 -15.50 13.22
N LEU A 249 7.84 -15.64 13.14
CA LEU A 249 7.08 -15.52 11.88
C LEU A 249 6.34 -14.18 11.86
N TYR A 250 5.63 -13.91 10.77
CA TYR A 250 4.98 -12.62 10.53
C TYR A 250 3.50 -12.82 10.24
N ARG A 251 2.71 -11.82 10.61
CA ARG A 251 1.27 -11.74 10.33
C ARG A 251 0.90 -10.33 9.90
N TYR A 252 -0.08 -10.20 9.02
CA TYR A 252 -0.67 -8.90 8.73
C TYR A 252 -1.40 -8.42 9.98
N ARG A 253 -1.14 -7.18 10.39
CA ARG A 253 -1.72 -6.63 11.63
C ARG A 253 -1.75 -5.12 11.54
N VAL A 254 -2.96 -4.56 11.61
CA VAL A 254 -3.17 -3.12 11.60
C VAL A 254 -3.92 -2.75 12.88
N VAL A 255 -3.41 -1.77 13.61
CA VAL A 255 -4.07 -1.22 14.79
C VAL A 255 -4.74 0.08 14.38
N VAL A 256 -6.04 0.19 14.66
CA VAL A 256 -6.84 1.35 14.28
C VAL A 256 -7.76 1.75 15.43
N ASP A 257 -8.04 3.05 15.51
CA ASP A 257 -9.02 3.60 16.45
C ASP A 257 -10.39 3.81 15.79
N SER A 258 -10.47 3.68 14.45
CA SER A 258 -11.65 4.02 13.64
C SER A 258 -11.70 3.23 12.32
N PRO A 259 -12.87 3.18 11.65
CA PRO A 259 -13.05 2.53 10.35
C PRO A 259 -12.07 3.03 9.27
N ARG A 260 -11.82 2.22 8.23
CA ARG A 260 -10.99 2.66 7.10
C ARG A 260 -11.63 3.86 6.39
N PRO A 261 -10.92 4.98 6.19
CA PRO A 261 -11.50 6.18 5.60
C PRO A 261 -12.08 5.99 4.20
N GLU A 262 -11.45 5.14 3.39
CA GLU A 262 -11.87 4.85 2.02
C GLU A 262 -12.99 3.81 1.91
N SER A 263 -13.44 3.24 3.04
CA SER A 263 -14.52 2.24 3.13
C SER A 263 -15.29 2.41 4.46
N TYR A 264 -15.49 3.66 4.86
CA TYR A 264 -15.87 4.03 6.22
C TYR A 264 -17.25 3.47 6.60
N ARG A 265 -18.21 3.58 5.68
CA ARG A 265 -19.58 3.09 5.90
C ARG A 265 -19.63 1.58 5.97
N GLU A 266 -18.93 0.92 5.05
CA GLU A 266 -18.88 -0.54 4.95
C GLU A 266 -18.27 -1.16 6.21
N ASP A 267 -17.22 -0.54 6.75
CA ASP A 267 -16.56 -0.96 7.99
C ASP A 267 -17.45 -0.72 9.23
N ILE A 268 -18.23 0.37 9.27
CA ILE A 268 -19.24 0.60 10.33
C ILE A 268 -20.31 -0.49 10.29
N GLU A 269 -20.86 -0.76 9.10
CA GLU A 269 -21.91 -1.77 8.92
C GLU A 269 -21.42 -3.16 9.34
N SER A 270 -20.20 -3.53 8.93
CA SER A 270 -19.57 -4.80 9.29
C SER A 270 -19.44 -4.98 10.82
N ALA A 271 -19.28 -3.89 11.57
CA ALA A 271 -19.12 -3.91 13.02
C ALA A 271 -20.42 -3.60 13.80
N ALA A 272 -21.56 -3.45 13.13
CA ALA A 272 -22.82 -3.03 13.77
C ALA A 272 -23.37 -4.04 14.79
N HIS A 273 -22.96 -5.30 14.69
CA HIS A 273 -23.32 -6.37 15.62
C HIS A 273 -22.50 -6.36 16.93
N LEU A 274 -21.45 -5.53 17.02
CA LEU A 274 -20.59 -5.39 18.19
C LEU A 274 -21.01 -4.19 19.03
N HIS A 275 -20.97 -4.36 20.35
CA HIS A 275 -21.37 -3.31 21.30
C HIS A 275 -20.16 -2.60 21.91
N GLU A 276 -19.10 -3.36 22.21
CA GLU A 276 -17.89 -2.82 22.83
C GLU A 276 -16.96 -2.18 21.78
N GLU A 277 -16.45 -0.99 22.08
CA GLU A 277 -15.60 -0.24 21.16
C GLU A 277 -14.29 -0.98 20.85
N ALA A 278 -13.73 -1.68 21.85
CA ALA A 278 -12.51 -2.48 21.67
C ALA A 278 -12.72 -3.63 20.68
N GLU A 279 -13.90 -4.25 20.66
CA GLU A 279 -14.22 -5.31 19.70
C GLU A 279 -14.37 -4.75 18.28
N LYS A 280 -15.01 -3.59 18.14
CA LYS A 280 -15.11 -2.89 16.85
C LYS A 280 -13.74 -2.51 16.31
N GLN A 281 -12.88 -1.94 17.15
CA GLN A 281 -11.50 -1.59 16.78
C GLN A 281 -10.69 -2.82 16.37
N LYS A 282 -10.85 -3.96 17.06
CA LYS A 282 -10.24 -5.22 16.65
C LYS A 282 -10.72 -5.64 15.27
N LEU A 283 -12.04 -5.65 15.03
CA LEU A 283 -12.60 -6.05 13.73
C LEU A 283 -12.16 -5.09 12.61
N TRP A 284 -12.20 -3.79 12.82
CA TRP A 284 -11.69 -2.80 11.85
C TRP A 284 -10.19 -2.99 11.57
N GLY A 285 -9.41 -3.31 12.60
CA GLY A 285 -7.99 -3.66 12.45
C GLY A 285 -7.77 -4.94 11.64
N ASP A 286 -8.61 -5.95 11.84
CA ASP A 286 -8.59 -7.21 11.11
C ASP A 286 -9.01 -7.03 9.63
N ILE A 287 -9.99 -6.16 9.37
CA ILE A 287 -10.40 -5.75 8.02
C ILE A 287 -9.27 -4.96 7.34
N ALA A 288 -8.65 -4.01 8.04
CA ALA A 288 -7.52 -3.25 7.51
C ALA A 288 -6.28 -4.13 7.27
N ALA A 289 -6.06 -5.15 8.10
CA ALA A 289 -5.03 -6.15 7.88
C ALA A 289 -5.34 -7.06 6.67
N ALA A 290 -6.61 -7.35 6.37
CA ALA A 290 -6.98 -8.02 5.13
C ALA A 290 -6.62 -7.17 3.90
N ALA A 291 -6.82 -5.85 3.96
CA ALA A 291 -6.35 -4.93 2.91
C ALA A 291 -4.81 -4.85 2.83
N GLU A 292 -4.11 -4.91 3.97
CA GLU A 292 -2.64 -5.05 4.01
C GLU A 292 -2.16 -6.35 3.36
N SER A 293 -2.98 -7.41 3.36
CA SER A 293 -2.63 -8.67 2.70
C SER A 293 -2.74 -8.64 1.17
N GLY A 294 -3.40 -7.62 0.60
CA GLY A 294 -3.79 -7.59 -0.82
C GLY A 294 -4.92 -8.57 -1.19
N ARG A 295 -5.58 -9.16 -0.19
CA ARG A 295 -6.70 -10.12 -0.35
C ARG A 295 -7.94 -9.67 0.43
N ASP A 296 -8.34 -8.44 0.22
CA ASP A 296 -9.57 -7.81 0.70
C ASP A 296 -10.73 -8.04 -0.30
N PHE A 297 -11.67 -8.97 -0.08
CA PHE A 297 -11.77 -9.91 1.04
C PHE A 297 -11.82 -11.37 0.59
N SER A 298 -11.53 -12.28 1.51
CA SER A 298 -11.39 -13.70 1.26
C SER A 298 -11.85 -14.51 2.46
N SER A 299 -12.55 -15.63 2.21
CA SER A 299 -12.94 -16.61 3.24
C SER A 299 -11.75 -17.14 4.05
N ARG A 300 -10.52 -17.04 3.50
CA ARG A 300 -9.26 -17.31 4.21
C ARG A 300 -9.15 -16.56 5.54
N TRP A 301 -9.66 -15.34 5.60
CA TRP A 301 -9.53 -14.45 6.75
C TRP A 301 -10.71 -14.51 7.71
N PHE A 302 -11.80 -15.15 7.30
CA PHE A 302 -13.02 -15.21 8.09
C PHE A 302 -12.94 -16.32 9.14
N ALA A 303 -13.74 -16.19 10.20
CA ALA A 303 -14.01 -17.26 11.13
C ALA A 303 -14.44 -18.52 10.36
N GLN A 304 -13.95 -19.69 10.77
CA GLN A 304 -14.29 -20.97 10.14
C GLN A 304 -15.42 -21.68 10.89
N THR A 305 -15.68 -21.29 12.13
CA THR A 305 -16.68 -21.88 13.02
C THR A 305 -17.47 -20.80 13.74
N GLY A 306 -18.61 -21.17 14.32
CA GLY A 306 -19.49 -20.26 15.06
C GLY A 306 -20.44 -19.43 14.18
N PRO A 307 -21.21 -18.51 14.78
CA PRO A 307 -22.29 -17.78 14.10
C PRO A 307 -21.85 -16.87 12.93
N LEU A 308 -20.58 -16.45 12.94
CA LEU A 308 -19.96 -15.58 11.93
C LEU A 308 -19.08 -16.35 10.94
N ALA A 309 -19.15 -17.69 10.93
CA ALA A 309 -18.35 -18.52 10.03
C ALA A 309 -18.59 -18.12 8.56
N GLY A 310 -17.50 -17.89 7.82
CA GLY A 310 -17.53 -17.50 6.41
C GLY A 310 -18.07 -16.10 6.12
N LYS A 311 -18.27 -15.27 7.15
CA LYS A 311 -18.80 -13.90 7.01
C LYS A 311 -17.73 -12.84 7.27
N MET A 312 -17.90 -11.68 6.64
CA MET A 312 -17.01 -10.53 6.72
C MET A 312 -16.89 -9.98 8.15
N GLU A 313 -17.99 -10.00 8.88
CA GLU A 313 -18.15 -9.63 10.29
C GLU A 313 -17.28 -10.50 11.22
N GLY A 314 -16.92 -11.71 10.77
CA GLY A 314 -16.02 -12.64 11.47
C GLY A 314 -14.56 -12.56 11.00
N THR A 315 -14.12 -11.47 10.36
CA THR A 315 -12.73 -11.31 9.91
C THR A 315 -11.77 -11.33 11.09
N ARG A 316 -10.70 -12.12 10.98
CA ARG A 316 -9.70 -12.38 12.03
C ARG A 316 -8.27 -12.42 11.49
N THR A 317 -7.97 -11.57 10.51
CA THR A 317 -6.71 -11.60 9.74
C THR A 317 -5.47 -11.57 10.64
N SER A 318 -5.49 -10.76 11.71
CA SER A 318 -4.37 -10.63 12.64
C SER A 318 -4.16 -11.85 13.53
N GLU A 319 -5.05 -12.83 13.52
CA GLU A 319 -4.89 -14.10 14.24
C GLU A 319 -4.25 -15.19 13.37
N ILE A 320 -4.03 -14.92 12.09
CA ILE A 320 -3.53 -15.90 11.13
C ILE A 320 -2.06 -15.57 10.79
N VAL A 321 -1.18 -16.55 10.90
CA VAL A 321 0.20 -16.48 10.38
C VAL A 321 0.17 -16.96 8.93
N PRO A 322 0.23 -16.06 7.93
CA PRO A 322 -0.12 -16.42 6.58
C PRO A 322 1.13 -16.87 5.80
N VAL A 323 1.03 -18.02 5.12
CA VAL A 323 2.17 -18.65 4.41
C VAL A 323 2.79 -17.76 3.33
N ASP A 324 2.00 -16.94 2.65
CA ASP A 324 2.44 -15.99 1.63
C ASP A 324 3.32 -14.89 2.22
N LEU A 325 2.92 -14.20 3.29
CA LEU A 325 3.75 -13.18 3.92
C LEU A 325 5.10 -13.76 4.36
N ASN A 326 5.07 -14.94 4.97
CA ASN A 326 6.28 -15.60 5.47
C ASN A 326 7.17 -16.11 4.34
N ALA A 327 6.59 -16.60 3.25
CA ALA A 327 7.34 -16.96 2.04
C ALA A 327 7.98 -15.73 1.39
N ILE A 328 7.26 -14.59 1.34
CA ILE A 328 7.78 -13.33 0.78
C ILE A 328 8.95 -12.81 1.62
N ILE A 329 8.80 -12.74 2.94
CA ILE A 329 9.86 -12.26 3.84
C ILE A 329 11.07 -13.19 3.83
N CYS A 330 10.86 -14.52 3.79
CA CYS A 330 11.94 -15.47 3.62
C CYS A 330 12.64 -15.29 2.24
N GLY A 331 11.86 -15.08 1.18
CA GLY A 331 12.36 -14.73 -0.14
C GLY A 331 13.15 -13.42 -0.15
N ASN A 332 12.72 -12.41 0.60
CA ASN A 332 13.45 -11.14 0.74
C ASN A 332 14.83 -11.37 1.35
N LEU A 333 14.95 -12.20 2.38
CA LEU A 333 16.25 -12.53 2.97
C LEU A 333 17.18 -13.19 1.95
N LEU A 334 16.67 -14.14 1.16
CA LEU A 334 17.47 -14.81 0.13
C LEU A 334 17.92 -13.84 -0.97
N LEU A 335 16.99 -13.06 -1.53
CA LEU A 335 17.29 -12.09 -2.59
C LEU A 335 18.21 -10.97 -2.08
N MET A 336 18.06 -10.53 -0.82
CA MET A 336 19.01 -9.60 -0.21
C MET A 336 20.39 -10.23 -0.05
N GLY A 337 20.49 -11.53 0.24
CA GLY A 337 21.75 -12.27 0.25
C GLY A 337 22.45 -12.19 -1.10
N ASP A 338 21.73 -12.47 -2.19
CA ASP A 338 22.25 -12.37 -3.56
C ASP A 338 22.73 -10.94 -3.88
N LEU A 339 21.99 -9.91 -3.43
CA LEU A 339 22.36 -8.51 -3.60
C LEU A 339 23.60 -8.10 -2.77
N TYR A 340 23.75 -8.63 -1.56
CA TYR A 340 24.94 -8.42 -0.73
C TYR A 340 26.17 -9.09 -1.34
N ASP A 341 26.03 -10.33 -1.83
CA ASP A 341 27.10 -11.03 -2.54
C ASP A 341 27.54 -10.26 -3.80
N ALA A 342 26.58 -9.69 -4.55
CA ALA A 342 26.85 -8.91 -5.74
C ALA A 342 27.75 -7.68 -5.48
N ILE A 343 27.64 -7.05 -4.30
CA ILE A 343 28.47 -5.90 -3.92
C ILE A 343 29.69 -6.30 -3.06
N GLY A 344 29.90 -7.59 -2.80
CA GLY A 344 31.02 -8.10 -2.01
C GLY A 344 30.85 -7.97 -0.48
N ASP A 345 29.64 -7.75 0.02
CA ASP A 345 29.34 -7.70 1.46
C ASP A 345 29.05 -9.11 1.99
N ILE A 346 30.12 -9.80 2.37
CA ILE A 346 30.06 -11.18 2.87
C ILE A 346 29.29 -11.29 4.19
N ASP A 347 29.36 -10.28 5.05
CA ASP A 347 28.72 -10.32 6.36
C ASP A 347 27.20 -10.14 6.22
N GLY A 348 26.76 -9.22 5.35
CA GLY A 348 25.35 -9.05 4.98
C GLY A 348 24.75 -10.33 4.39
N SER A 349 25.47 -10.96 3.45
CA SER A 349 25.05 -12.22 2.84
C SER A 349 24.91 -13.37 3.85
N LYS A 350 25.91 -13.57 4.72
CA LYS A 350 25.86 -14.59 5.78
C LYS A 350 24.69 -14.35 6.75
N TRP A 351 24.46 -13.11 7.14
CA TRP A 351 23.33 -12.77 8.01
C TRP A 351 22.00 -13.13 7.36
N CYS A 352 21.82 -12.77 6.09
CA CYS A 352 20.63 -13.12 5.30
C CYS A 352 20.39 -14.63 5.25
N ALA A 353 21.43 -15.41 4.94
CA ALA A 353 21.34 -16.86 4.86
C ALA A 353 20.94 -17.50 6.20
N GLN A 354 21.57 -17.08 7.31
CA GLN A 354 21.25 -17.58 8.64
C GLN A 354 19.80 -17.29 9.03
N MET A 355 19.33 -16.06 8.81
CA MET A 355 17.95 -15.67 9.12
C MET A 355 16.95 -16.42 8.24
N ALA A 356 17.25 -16.61 6.95
CA ALA A 356 16.39 -17.34 6.04
C ALA A 356 16.25 -18.81 6.45
N ASP A 357 17.34 -19.45 6.87
CA ASP A 357 17.32 -20.86 7.30
C ASP A 357 16.52 -21.07 8.59
N LEU A 358 16.69 -20.19 9.60
CA LEU A 358 15.87 -20.22 10.81
C LEU A 358 14.37 -20.04 10.49
N MET A 359 14.06 -19.12 9.58
CA MET A 359 12.68 -18.87 9.16
C MET A 359 12.10 -20.06 8.40
N LYS A 360 12.84 -20.70 7.48
CA LYS A 360 12.42 -21.93 6.80
C LYS A 360 12.13 -23.04 7.80
N GLN A 361 13.02 -23.28 8.76
CA GLN A 361 12.81 -24.29 9.81
C GLN A 361 11.53 -24.02 10.59
N THR A 362 11.29 -22.76 10.95
CA THR A 362 10.07 -22.34 11.65
C THR A 362 8.82 -22.55 10.80
N ILE A 363 8.83 -22.16 9.53
CA ILE A 363 7.70 -22.39 8.59
C ILE A 363 7.40 -23.89 8.47
N TYR A 364 8.42 -24.74 8.31
CA TYR A 364 8.22 -26.19 8.25
C TYR A 364 7.67 -26.78 9.54
N GLN A 365 8.13 -26.30 10.70
CA GLN A 365 7.65 -26.76 11.99
C GLN A 365 6.17 -26.41 12.18
N VAL A 366 5.76 -25.17 11.91
CA VAL A 366 4.36 -24.73 12.04
C VAL A 366 3.45 -25.48 11.06
N ASN A 367 3.90 -25.76 9.83
CA ASN A 367 3.10 -26.51 8.87
C ASN A 367 2.96 -28.00 9.20
N ARG A 368 3.90 -28.60 9.96
CA ARG A 368 3.82 -30.02 10.38
C ARG A 368 2.95 -30.24 11.59
N VAL A 369 2.85 -29.24 12.47
CA VAL A 369 1.99 -29.27 13.66
C VAL A 369 0.67 -28.64 13.23
N ASN A 370 -0.28 -29.45 12.73
CA ASN A 370 -1.59 -29.01 12.22
C ASN A 370 -2.22 -27.86 13.05
N TYR A 371 -2.03 -26.63 12.58
CA TYR A 371 -2.82 -25.45 12.92
C TYR A 371 -3.35 -24.88 11.59
N PHE A 372 -4.23 -25.64 10.94
CA PHE A 372 -5.04 -25.17 9.81
C PHE A 372 -6.51 -25.30 10.16
#